data_AF-A0A147EMB7-F1
#
_entry.id   AF-A0A147EMB7-F1
#
_cell.length_a   1.000
_cell.length_b   1.000
_cell.length_c   1.000
_cell.angle_alpha   90.00
_cell.angle_beta   90.00
_cell.angle_gamma   90.00
#
_symmetry.space_group_name_H-M   'P 1'
#
loop_
_entity.id
_entity.type
_entity.pdbx_description
1 polymer ?
#
loop_
_entity_poly.entity_id
_entity_poly.type
_entity_poly.pdbx_seq_one_letter_code
_entity_poly.pdbx_strand_id
1 'polypeptide(L)'
;MTRPTEDEVKHSAARQSYPEDRFDRLQQSGRVGAHRVTARPRYIWQYLIAGLLGFAVLTTIGIIAVQSGEGSGKLPLTSSGTPSGTAQPSVEAKLDPEATIAILNGTPTENLAAALDQIVTNEEWGKIQFSGSAATTDVAISAVFYSNPDDEAAAAGLAEKLGGV
;
A
#
# COMPACT_ATOMS: atom_id res chain seq x y z
N MET A 1 78.90 -41.37 -42.45
CA MET A 1 77.55 -41.02 -41.98
C MET A 1 76.96 -42.25 -41.27
N THR A 2 77.20 -42.40 -39.98
CA THR A 2 76.56 -43.40 -39.09
C THR A 2 76.58 -42.85 -37.66
N ARG A 3 75.47 -43.05 -36.94
CA ARG A 3 74.94 -42.31 -35.76
C ARG A 3 75.85 -42.21 -34.52
N PRO A 4 75.72 -41.14 -33.71
CA PRO A 4 76.10 -41.17 -32.30
C PRO A 4 74.97 -41.79 -31.44
N THR A 5 75.32 -42.62 -30.48
CA THR A 5 74.41 -43.17 -29.46
C THR A 5 74.29 -42.19 -28.30
N GLU A 6 73.08 -41.72 -28.04
CA GLU A 6 72.70 -40.99 -26.83
C GLU A 6 72.65 -41.96 -25.64
N ASP A 7 73.54 -41.78 -24.66
CA ASP A 7 73.35 -42.34 -23.32
C ASP A 7 72.65 -41.29 -22.44
N GLU A 8 71.36 -41.51 -22.25
CA GLU A 8 70.43 -40.76 -21.42
C GLU A 8 70.70 -41.03 -19.93
N VAL A 9 71.14 -40.00 -19.21
CA VAL A 9 71.28 -40.00 -17.75
C VAL A 9 69.89 -40.06 -17.10
N LYS A 10 69.57 -41.15 -16.40
CA LYS A 10 68.39 -41.25 -15.52
C LYS A 10 68.77 -41.19 -14.04
N HIS A 11 68.63 -40.01 -13.44
CA HIS A 11 68.62 -39.84 -11.98
C HIS A 11 67.27 -40.29 -11.41
N SER A 12 67.20 -41.50 -10.84
CA SER A 12 66.03 -41.95 -10.08
C SER A 12 66.12 -41.46 -8.63
N ALA A 13 65.24 -40.53 -8.25
CA ALA A 13 65.09 -40.06 -6.88
C ALA A 13 64.54 -41.18 -5.98
N ALA A 14 65.34 -41.64 -5.01
CA ALA A 14 64.93 -42.65 -4.04
C ALA A 14 63.90 -42.08 -3.04
N ARG A 15 62.70 -42.65 -2.99
CA ARG A 15 61.73 -42.39 -1.90
C ARG A 15 62.18 -43.16 -0.65
N GLN A 16 62.28 -42.47 0.48
CA GLN A 16 62.50 -43.12 1.77
C GLN A 16 61.28 -43.98 2.14
N SER A 17 61.49 -45.27 2.41
CA SER A 17 60.45 -46.19 2.88
C SER A 17 60.50 -46.27 4.40
N TYR A 18 59.37 -46.01 5.06
CA TYR A 18 59.22 -46.10 6.51
C TYR A 18 58.71 -47.50 6.91
N PRO A 19 59.01 -48.00 8.13
CA PRO A 19 58.47 -49.26 8.65
C PRO A 19 56.96 -49.17 8.88
N GLU A 20 56.21 -50.25 8.63
CA GLU A 20 54.77 -50.28 8.91
C GLU A 20 54.47 -50.12 10.41
N ASP A 21 53.58 -49.19 10.76
CA ASP A 21 53.09 -48.98 12.13
C ASP A 21 51.66 -49.53 12.32
N ARG A 22 51.26 -49.65 13.58
CA ARG A 22 49.92 -49.98 14.06
C ARG A 22 48.80 -49.13 13.44
N PHE A 23 49.09 -47.91 12.99
CA PHE A 23 48.12 -47.04 12.30
C PHE A 23 47.94 -47.37 10.82
N ASP A 24 48.84 -48.15 10.23
CA ASP A 24 48.70 -48.62 8.85
C ASP A 24 47.83 -49.88 8.77
N ARG A 25 47.69 -50.60 9.90
CA ARG A 25 46.85 -51.80 10.06
C ARG A 25 45.41 -51.47 10.45
N LEU A 26 44.79 -50.48 9.83
CA LEU A 26 43.37 -50.19 10.02
C LEU A 26 42.55 -51.07 9.06
N GLN A 27 41.63 -51.86 9.61
CA GLN A 27 40.61 -52.49 8.78
C GLN A 27 39.77 -51.37 8.14
N GLN A 28 39.56 -51.45 6.82
CA GLN A 28 38.72 -50.49 6.10
C GLN A 28 37.28 -50.60 6.62
N SER A 29 36.95 -49.81 7.64
CA SER A 29 35.59 -49.53 8.03
C SER A 29 34.96 -48.65 6.95
N GLY A 30 33.78 -49.03 6.46
CA GLY A 30 33.01 -48.24 5.49
C GLY A 30 32.78 -46.80 5.95
N ARG A 31 32.33 -45.92 5.03
CA ARG A 31 32.15 -44.46 5.22
C ARG A 31 32.02 -44.02 6.69
N VAL A 32 33.13 -43.57 7.27
CA VAL A 32 33.15 -42.84 8.54
C VAL A 32 33.43 -41.38 8.22
N GLY A 33 32.36 -40.64 7.93
CA GLY A 33 32.35 -39.19 7.93
C GLY A 33 31.12 -38.75 8.69
N ALA A 34 31.18 -37.64 9.44
CA ALA A 34 30.01 -37.09 10.10
C ALA A 34 28.89 -36.93 9.06
N HIS A 35 27.87 -37.78 9.13
CA HIS A 35 26.68 -37.73 8.29
C HIS A 35 25.91 -36.47 8.67
N ARG A 36 26.33 -35.32 8.16
CA ARG A 36 25.50 -34.12 8.14
C ARG A 36 24.41 -34.37 7.13
N VAL A 37 23.25 -34.77 7.63
CA VAL A 37 22.01 -34.73 6.85
C VAL A 37 21.80 -33.26 6.50
N THR A 38 22.08 -32.90 5.24
CA THR A 38 21.70 -31.58 4.74
C THR A 38 20.18 -31.62 4.58
N ALA A 39 19.46 -30.95 5.48
CA ALA A 39 18.03 -30.75 5.30
C ALA A 39 17.83 -30.08 3.94
N ARG A 40 17.13 -30.75 3.02
CA ARG A 40 16.79 -30.19 1.70
C ARG A 40 15.47 -29.43 1.84
N PRO A 41 15.45 -28.08 1.82
CA PRO A 41 14.22 -27.29 2.00
C PRO A 41 13.39 -27.23 0.71
N ARG A 42 13.20 -28.35 0.02
CA ARG A 42 12.66 -28.35 -1.37
C ARG A 42 11.16 -28.11 -1.49
N TYR A 43 10.43 -28.03 -0.38
CA TYR A 43 8.97 -27.93 -0.39
C TYR A 43 8.37 -26.77 0.43
N ILE A 44 9.19 -25.99 1.14
CA ILE A 44 8.70 -24.87 1.97
C ILE A 44 8.03 -23.81 1.09
N TRP A 45 8.58 -23.55 -0.09
CA TRP A 45 8.04 -22.53 -1.01
C TRP A 45 6.63 -22.85 -1.52
N GLN A 46 6.27 -24.14 -1.63
CA GLN A 46 4.92 -24.52 -2.03
C GLN A 46 3.89 -24.18 -0.95
N TYR A 47 4.23 -24.35 0.33
CA TYR A 47 3.36 -23.92 1.42
C TYR A 47 3.22 -22.40 1.47
N LEU A 48 4.27 -21.64 1.11
CA LEU A 48 4.17 -20.18 0.99
C LEU A 48 3.23 -19.77 -0.14
N ILE A 49 3.32 -20.41 -1.31
CA ILE A 49 2.40 -20.15 -2.44
C ILE A 49 0.98 -20.55 -2.07
N ALA A 50 0.78 -21.72 -1.49
CA ALA A 50 -0.54 -22.20 -1.08
C ALA A 50 -1.15 -21.28 -0.01
N GLY A 51 -0.33 -20.80 0.93
CA GLY A 51 -0.75 -19.82 1.94
C GLY A 51 -1.14 -18.48 1.32
N LEU A 52 -0.34 -17.95 0.40
CA LEU A 52 -0.66 -16.71 -0.33
C LEU A 52 -1.96 -16.84 -1.13
N LEU A 53 -2.13 -17.96 -1.84
CA LEU A 53 -3.32 -18.25 -2.63
C LEU A 53 -4.55 -18.38 -1.73
N GLY A 54 -4.45 -19.13 -0.63
CA GLY A 54 -5.53 -19.27 0.34
C GLY A 54 -5.92 -17.94 0.98
N PHE A 55 -4.93 -17.10 1.32
CA PHE A 55 -5.17 -15.75 1.82
C PHE A 55 -5.91 -14.88 0.80
N ALA A 56 -5.49 -14.89 -0.47
CA ALA A 56 -6.16 -14.15 -1.53
C ALA A 56 -7.62 -14.60 -1.72
N VAL A 57 -7.87 -15.92 -1.71
CA VAL A 57 -9.23 -16.48 -1.83
C VAL A 57 -10.10 -16.13 -0.62
N LEU A 58 -9.59 -16.24 0.60
CA LEU A 58 -10.35 -15.84 1.81
C LEU A 58 -10.67 -14.36 1.81
N THR A 59 -9.73 -13.52 1.35
CA THR A 59 -9.91 -12.07 1.25
C THR A 59 -11.00 -11.72 0.24
N THR A 60 -10.98 -12.32 -0.95
CA THR A 60 -12.01 -12.06 -1.97
C THR A 60 -13.39 -12.53 -1.52
N ILE A 61 -13.49 -13.72 -0.92
CA ILE A 61 -14.75 -14.22 -0.36
C ILE A 61 -15.26 -13.32 0.77
N GLY A 62 -14.37 -12.88 1.67
CA GLY A 62 -14.73 -11.97 2.75
C GLY A 62 -15.27 -10.63 2.25
N ILE A 63 -14.63 -10.07 1.22
CA ILE A 63 -15.08 -8.83 0.55
C ILE A 63 -16.48 -9.00 -0.05
N ILE A 64 -16.74 -10.12 -0.74
CA ILE A 64 -18.05 -10.40 -1.35
C ILE A 64 -19.12 -10.62 -0.28
N ALA A 65 -18.81 -11.33 0.81
CA ALA A 65 -19.72 -11.56 1.92
C ALA A 65 -20.14 -10.27 2.63
N VAL A 66 -19.21 -9.32 2.82
CA VAL A 66 -19.51 -8.01 3.42
C VAL A 66 -20.37 -7.15 2.48
N GLN A 67 -20.16 -7.24 1.17
CA GLN A 67 -20.97 -6.51 0.18
C GLN A 67 -22.37 -7.08 -0.03
N SER A 68 -22.56 -8.38 0.21
CA SER A 68 -23.85 -9.05 0.00
C SER A 68 -24.76 -9.06 1.24
N GLY A 69 -24.24 -8.71 2.42
CA GLY A 69 -25.04 -8.52 3.63
C GLY A 69 -25.62 -7.11 3.70
N GLU A 70 -26.95 -6.98 3.64
CA GLU A 70 -27.73 -5.74 3.84
C GLU A 70 -27.63 -5.13 5.27
N GLY A 71 -26.50 -5.33 5.97
CA GLY A 71 -26.31 -4.93 7.37
C GLY A 71 -24.94 -4.33 7.69
N SER A 72 -24.15 -3.96 6.69
CA SER A 72 -22.81 -3.34 6.85
C SER A 72 -22.90 -1.87 7.28
N GLY A 73 -23.60 -1.59 8.38
CA GLY A 73 -23.76 -0.25 8.93
C GLY A 73 -22.75 0.15 10.01
N LYS A 74 -21.88 -0.75 10.51
CA LYS A 74 -20.95 -0.43 11.62
C LYS A 74 -19.65 -1.25 11.61
N LEU A 75 -18.72 -0.95 10.72
CA LEU A 75 -17.28 -1.17 10.95
C LEU A 75 -16.48 0.03 10.44
N PRO A 76 -15.64 0.69 11.26
CA PRO A 76 -14.92 1.89 10.85
C PRO A 76 -13.62 1.49 10.15
N LEU A 77 -13.68 1.13 8.88
CA LEU A 77 -12.49 0.87 8.07
C LEU A 77 -12.64 1.56 6.71
N THR A 78 -11.92 2.68 6.59
CA THR A 78 -11.47 3.34 5.36
C THR A 78 -12.55 3.69 4.33
N SER A 79 -12.88 4.98 4.29
CA SER A 79 -13.70 5.62 3.27
C SER A 79 -13.12 5.38 1.86
N SER A 80 -13.82 4.58 1.07
CA SER A 80 -13.81 4.65 -0.40
C SER A 80 -15.25 4.94 -0.81
N GLY A 81 -15.61 6.21 -0.71
CA GLY A 81 -16.95 6.70 -1.03
C GLY A 81 -17.23 6.55 -2.52
N THR A 82 -18.10 5.60 -2.86
CA THR A 82 -19.09 5.85 -3.90
C THR A 82 -20.11 6.81 -3.26
N PRO A 83 -20.50 7.95 -3.87
CA PRO A 83 -21.56 8.78 -3.30
C PRO A 83 -22.89 8.05 -3.46
N SER A 84 -23.18 7.13 -2.55
CA SER A 84 -24.55 6.73 -2.28
C SER A 84 -25.08 7.75 -1.29
N GLY A 85 -25.77 8.76 -1.83
CA GLY A 85 -26.51 9.75 -1.05
C GLY A 85 -27.57 9.03 -0.22
N THR A 86 -27.15 8.57 0.95
CA THR A 86 -28.09 8.32 2.04
C THR A 86 -28.48 9.70 2.51
N ALA A 87 -29.72 10.11 2.22
CA ALA A 87 -30.30 11.31 2.79
C ALA A 87 -30.23 11.20 4.32
N GLN A 88 -29.21 11.82 4.91
CA GLN A 88 -29.07 12.03 6.34
C GLN A 88 -30.29 12.84 6.79
N PRO A 89 -30.84 12.67 8.01
CA PRO A 89 -31.93 13.50 8.51
C PRO A 89 -31.62 14.96 8.21
N SER A 90 -32.42 15.54 7.31
CA SER A 90 -32.20 16.88 6.80
C SER A 90 -32.45 17.84 7.93
N VAL A 91 -31.37 18.43 8.46
CA VAL A 91 -31.48 19.73 9.11
C VAL A 91 -32.12 20.67 8.09
N GLU A 92 -33.12 21.44 8.52
CA GLU A 92 -33.81 22.38 7.64
C GLU A 92 -32.80 23.39 7.13
N ALA A 93 -32.55 23.39 5.82
CA ALA A 93 -31.58 24.26 5.19
C ALA A 93 -31.99 25.72 5.43
N LYS A 94 -31.13 26.48 6.13
CA LYS A 94 -31.42 27.86 6.47
C LYS A 94 -30.18 28.70 6.29
N LEU A 95 -30.28 29.66 5.37
CA LEU A 95 -29.22 30.62 5.12
C LEU A 95 -29.04 31.55 6.33
N ASP A 96 -27.79 31.78 6.71
CA ASP A 96 -27.41 32.69 7.79
C ASP A 96 -26.40 33.75 7.29
N PRO A 97 -26.79 35.03 7.19
CA PRO A 97 -25.90 36.11 6.74
C PRO A 97 -24.75 36.41 7.72
N GLU A 98 -24.83 35.96 8.96
CA GLU A 98 -23.76 36.14 9.96
C GLU A 98 -22.75 34.99 9.97
N ALA A 99 -23.03 33.90 9.24
CA ALA A 99 -22.14 32.74 9.16
C ALA A 99 -20.79 33.12 8.54
N THR A 100 -19.72 32.64 9.16
CA THR A 100 -18.35 32.86 8.69
C THR A 100 -17.97 31.82 7.64
N ILE A 101 -17.61 32.27 6.44
CA ILE A 101 -17.36 31.40 5.29
C ILE A 101 -15.91 31.55 4.81
N ALA A 102 -15.30 30.43 4.43
CA ALA A 102 -14.06 30.39 3.68
C ALA A 102 -14.28 29.69 2.33
N ILE A 103 -13.88 30.35 1.24
CA ILE A 103 -14.05 29.86 -0.13
C ILE A 103 -12.69 29.36 -0.64
N LEU A 104 -12.62 28.07 -0.96
CA LEU A 104 -11.39 27.42 -1.42
C LEU A 104 -11.57 26.88 -2.84
N ASN A 105 -10.77 27.39 -3.78
CA ASN A 105 -10.74 26.90 -5.16
C ASN A 105 -9.81 25.71 -5.29
N GLY A 106 -10.40 24.52 -5.41
CA GLY A 106 -9.70 23.26 -5.65
C GLY A 106 -9.51 22.90 -7.13
N THR A 107 -9.66 23.86 -8.05
CA THR A 107 -9.59 23.64 -9.51
C THR A 107 -8.53 24.55 -10.16
N PRO A 108 -8.01 24.21 -11.37
CA PRO A 108 -6.99 25.04 -12.03
C PRO A 108 -7.57 26.34 -12.62
N THR A 109 -8.88 26.54 -12.53
CA THR A 109 -9.55 27.73 -13.01
C THR A 109 -9.17 28.94 -12.16
N GLU A 110 -8.48 29.91 -12.74
CA GLU A 110 -8.11 31.13 -12.04
C GLU A 110 -9.33 31.96 -11.65
N ASN A 111 -9.23 32.69 -10.53
CA ASN A 111 -10.24 33.63 -10.04
C ASN A 111 -11.63 33.03 -9.71
N LEU A 112 -11.80 31.71 -9.71
CA LEU A 112 -13.08 31.07 -9.38
C LEU A 112 -13.54 31.40 -7.94
N ALA A 113 -12.62 31.38 -6.98
CA ALA A 113 -12.94 31.76 -5.59
C ALA A 113 -13.38 33.22 -5.49
N ALA A 114 -12.73 34.14 -6.23
CA ALA A 114 -13.10 35.56 -6.24
C ALA A 114 -14.46 35.80 -6.92
N ALA A 115 -14.81 35.02 -7.94
CA ALA A 115 -16.13 35.07 -8.55
C ALA A 115 -17.23 34.62 -7.58
N LEU A 116 -17.00 33.53 -6.84
CA LEU A 116 -17.94 33.06 -5.80
C LEU A 116 -18.02 34.05 -4.63
N ASP A 117 -16.91 34.68 -4.26
CA ASP A 117 -16.85 35.71 -3.23
C ASP A 117 -17.78 36.89 -3.55
N GLN A 118 -17.75 37.36 -4.80
CA GLN A 118 -18.68 38.39 -5.27
C GLN A 118 -20.14 37.96 -5.19
N ILE A 119 -20.46 36.71 -5.55
CA ILE A 119 -21.84 36.19 -5.51
C ILE A 119 -22.34 36.13 -4.05
N VAL A 120 -21.56 35.50 -3.16
CA VAL A 120 -21.90 35.34 -1.75
C VAL A 120 -22.06 36.70 -1.06
N THR A 121 -21.21 37.68 -1.40
CA THR A 121 -21.31 39.05 -0.88
C THR A 121 -22.55 39.78 -1.41
N ASN A 122 -22.84 39.70 -2.71
CA ASN A 122 -23.97 40.39 -3.32
C ASN A 122 -25.33 39.84 -2.85
N GLU A 123 -25.39 38.54 -2.61
CA GLU A 123 -26.62 37.87 -2.18
C GLU A 123 -26.75 37.77 -0.66
N GLU A 124 -25.77 38.31 0.09
CA GLU A 124 -25.74 38.34 1.56
C GLU A 124 -25.84 36.93 2.19
N TRP A 125 -25.17 35.95 1.58
CA TRP A 125 -25.21 34.54 2.02
C TRP A 125 -24.32 34.22 3.23
N GLY A 126 -23.51 35.18 3.68
CA GLY A 126 -22.63 35.05 4.83
C GLY A 126 -21.47 36.04 4.79
N LYS A 127 -20.60 35.99 5.81
CA LYS A 127 -19.40 36.82 5.93
C LYS A 127 -18.17 36.05 5.52
N ILE A 128 -17.54 36.49 4.43
CA ILE A 128 -16.35 35.82 3.90
C ILE A 128 -15.13 36.30 4.66
N GLN A 129 -14.45 35.38 5.34
CA GLN A 129 -13.18 35.65 6.01
C GLN A 129 -11.98 35.36 5.12
N PHE A 130 -12.14 34.46 4.14
CA PHE A 130 -11.07 34.06 3.25
C PHE A 130 -11.63 33.59 1.91
N SER A 131 -11.02 34.06 0.81
CA SER A 131 -11.23 33.52 -0.53
C SER A 131 -9.87 33.29 -1.20
N GLY A 132 -9.65 32.10 -1.72
CA GLY A 132 -8.36 31.77 -2.31
C GLY A 132 -8.26 30.36 -2.89
N SER A 133 -7.07 30.00 -3.35
CA SER A 133 -6.76 28.66 -3.83
C SER A 133 -6.69 27.66 -2.67
N ALA A 134 -7.21 26.46 -2.89
CA ALA A 134 -7.01 25.35 -1.98
C ALA A 134 -5.55 24.86 -2.02
N ALA A 135 -5.19 23.99 -1.06
CA ALA A 135 -3.85 23.38 -1.01
C ALA A 135 -3.57 22.47 -2.22
N THR A 136 -4.62 21.90 -2.82
CA THR A 136 -4.54 21.09 -4.03
C THR A 136 -5.55 21.57 -5.07
N THR A 137 -5.35 21.15 -6.31
CA THR A 137 -6.05 21.69 -7.49
C THR A 137 -6.75 20.59 -8.29
N ASP A 138 -6.85 19.40 -7.71
CA ASP A 138 -7.38 18.15 -8.25
C ASP A 138 -8.73 17.77 -7.63
N VAL A 139 -9.45 18.73 -7.06
CA VAL A 139 -10.75 18.50 -6.42
C VAL A 139 -11.81 18.30 -7.50
N ALA A 140 -12.32 17.07 -7.60
CA ALA A 140 -13.33 16.70 -8.60
C ALA A 140 -14.78 17.01 -8.16
N ILE A 141 -15.02 17.17 -6.85
CA ILE A 141 -16.36 17.36 -6.27
C ILE A 141 -16.35 18.59 -5.37
N SER A 142 -17.29 19.51 -5.62
CA SER A 142 -17.54 20.66 -4.74
C SER A 142 -18.31 20.20 -3.50
N ALA A 143 -17.82 20.55 -2.31
CA ALA A 143 -18.46 20.22 -1.05
C ALA A 143 -18.41 21.41 -0.09
N VAL A 144 -19.42 21.53 0.77
CA VAL A 144 -19.47 22.51 1.86
C VAL A 144 -19.16 21.77 3.16
N PHE A 145 -18.17 22.27 3.90
CA PHE A 145 -17.75 21.70 5.18
C PHE A 145 -18.07 22.67 6.31
N TYR A 146 -18.56 22.14 7.42
CA TYR A 146 -18.75 22.87 8.67
C TYR A 146 -18.01 22.17 9.81
N SER A 147 -17.68 22.92 10.85
CA SER A 147 -16.96 22.39 12.02
C SER A 147 -17.82 22.36 13.28
N ASN A 148 -18.67 23.37 13.48
CA ASN A 148 -19.64 23.41 14.57
C ASN A 148 -20.99 22.86 14.10
N PRO A 149 -21.65 21.93 14.82
CA PRO A 149 -23.01 21.52 14.52
C PRO A 149 -24.02 22.67 14.42
N ASP A 150 -23.80 23.79 15.09
CA ASP A 150 -24.71 24.95 14.98
C ASP A 150 -24.72 25.56 13.56
N ASP A 151 -23.62 25.40 12.80
CA ASP A 151 -23.47 25.91 11.44
C ASP A 151 -24.06 24.96 10.38
N GLU A 152 -24.58 23.79 10.78
CA GLU A 152 -25.07 22.76 9.86
C GLU A 152 -26.23 23.29 8.98
N ALA A 153 -27.16 24.04 9.57
CA ALA A 153 -28.29 24.62 8.82
C ALA A 153 -27.82 25.68 7.80
N ALA A 154 -26.83 26.50 8.17
CA ALA A 154 -26.22 27.50 7.31
C ALA A 154 -25.44 26.86 6.15
N ALA A 155 -24.67 25.82 6.45
CA ALA A 155 -23.93 25.06 5.46
C ALA A 155 -24.88 24.35 4.46
N ALA A 156 -25.98 23.75 4.96
CA ALA A 156 -27.00 23.16 4.11
C ALA A 156 -27.68 24.20 3.21
N GLY A 157 -28.03 25.37 3.76
CA GLY A 157 -28.61 26.48 2.99
C GLY A 157 -27.67 27.00 1.89
N LEU A 158 -26.38 27.13 2.19
CA LEU A 158 -25.37 27.52 1.21
C LEU A 158 -25.20 26.45 0.12
N ALA A 159 -25.20 25.17 0.50
CA ALA A 159 -25.09 24.05 -0.43
C ALA A 159 -26.24 24.03 -1.44
N GLU A 160 -27.48 24.24 -1.01
CA GLU A 160 -28.64 24.33 -1.91
C GLU A 160 -28.48 25.45 -2.95
N LYS A 161 -27.96 26.62 -2.56
CA LYS A 161 -27.73 27.75 -3.47
C LYS A 161 -26.64 27.48 -4.50
N LEU A 162 -25.63 26.71 -4.12
CA LEU A 162 -24.51 26.33 -4.99
C LEU A 162 -24.84 25.10 -5.87
N GLY A 163 -26.04 24.52 -5.74
CA GLY A 163 -26.48 23.36 -6.51
C GLY A 163 -26.01 22.01 -5.94
N GLY A 164 -25.65 21.97 -4.66
CA GLY A 164 -25.45 20.73 -3.91
C GLY A 164 -26.78 20.06 -3.57
N VAL A 165 -26.82 18.73 -3.68
CA VAL A 165 -27.95 17.84 -3.31
C VAL A 165 -27.45 16.72 -2.41
#